data_AF-A0A3M8AR64-F1
#
_entry.id   AF-A0A3M8AR64-F1
#
_cell.length_a   1.000
_cell.length_b   1.000
_cell.length_c   1.000
_cell.angle_alpha   90.00
_cell.angle_beta   90.00
_cell.angle_gamma   90.00
#
_symmetry.space_group_name_H-M   'P 1'
#
loop_
_entity.id
_entity.type
_entity.pdbx_description
1 polymer ?
#
loop_
_entity_poly.entity_id
_entity_poly.type
_entity_poly.pdbx_seq_one_letter_code
_entity_poly.pdbx_strand_id
1 'polypeptide(L)'
;MKDYASKIAQIKQQMAELTMQLAELENEQQCYHEQLAQRKAYMSSREILALLEQKQVRIGSMATIKRWSDRGCLGEGVDEREAFPLLAGKQGNKRFLYPRETVLSFLYEKGLLAPAYEVLDRVRFRHACRDTGWALVTAVSRRDLRFFYDVQLETTGEVVLQVPEEDLFLP
;
A
#
# COMPACT_ATOMS: atom_id res chain seq x y z
N MET A 1 -42.73 23.61 44.94
CA MET A 1 -42.98 22.73 43.77
C MET A 1 -41.69 22.65 42.97
N LYS A 2 -41.28 21.45 42.51
CA LYS A 2 -40.15 21.32 41.59
C LYS A 2 -40.54 21.99 40.27
N ASP A 3 -39.73 22.94 39.79
CA ASP A 3 -39.95 23.57 38.50
C ASP A 3 -39.48 22.63 37.39
N TYR A 4 -40.41 21.78 36.94
CA TYR A 4 -40.17 20.81 35.88
C TYR A 4 -39.97 21.48 34.52
N ALA A 5 -40.58 22.65 34.28
CA ALA A 5 -40.48 23.34 33.00
C ALA A 5 -39.05 23.85 32.76
N SER A 6 -38.44 24.45 33.77
CA SER A 6 -37.03 24.89 33.73
C SER A 6 -36.07 23.72 33.50
N LYS A 7 -36.27 22.58 34.19
CA LYS A 7 -35.45 21.38 33.99
C LYS A 7 -35.58 20.78 32.58
N ILE A 8 -36.78 20.75 32.02
CA ILE A 8 -37.01 20.26 30.65
C ILE A 8 -36.28 21.17 29.64
N ALA A 9 -36.33 22.50 29.82
CA ALA A 9 -35.62 23.44 28.96
C ALA A 9 -34.10 23.23 29.02
N GLN A 10 -33.54 23.04 30.22
CA GLN A 10 -32.12 22.76 30.41
C GLN A 10 -31.69 21.45 29.72
N ILE A 11 -32.48 20.37 29.86
CA ILE A 11 -32.19 19.09 29.20
C ILE A 11 -32.24 19.24 27.68
N LYS A 12 -33.24 19.95 27.14
CA LYS A 12 -33.33 20.20 25.69
C LYS A 12 -32.11 20.96 25.16
N GLN A 13 -31.62 21.95 25.92
CA GLN A 13 -30.41 22.67 25.55
C GLN A 13 -29.18 21.74 25.55
N GLN A 14 -29.01 20.94 26.60
CA GLN A 14 -27.92 19.95 26.66
C GLN A 14 -28.00 18.93 25.52
N MET A 15 -29.19 18.47 25.15
CA MET A 15 -29.37 17.59 24.00
C MET A 15 -28.94 18.27 22.70
N ALA A 16 -29.27 19.55 22.51
CA ALA A 16 -28.85 20.30 21.32
C ALA A 16 -27.32 20.44 21.25
N GLU A 17 -26.68 20.81 22.37
CA GLU A 17 -25.22 20.92 22.47
C GLU A 17 -24.52 19.58 22.19
N LEU A 18 -25.00 18.49 22.79
CA LEU A 18 -24.45 17.14 22.57
C LEU A 18 -24.68 16.65 21.14
N THR A 19 -25.82 17.00 20.52
CA THR A 19 -26.11 16.63 19.12
C THR A 19 -25.16 17.35 18.16
N MET A 20 -24.85 18.63 18.42
CA MET A 20 -23.86 19.36 17.63
C MET A 20 -22.47 18.75 17.77
N GLN A 21 -22.03 18.44 19.00
CA GLN A 21 -20.74 17.77 19.24
C GLN A 21 -20.66 16.41 18.56
N LEU A 22 -21.75 15.65 18.56
CA LEU A 22 -21.80 14.36 17.86
C LEU A 22 -21.59 14.54 16.35
N ALA A 23 -22.29 15.49 15.74
CA ALA A 23 -22.13 15.77 14.31
C ALA A 23 -20.71 16.21 13.94
N GLU A 24 -20.05 16.99 14.80
CA GLU A 24 -18.64 17.37 14.63
C GLU A 24 -17.71 16.15 14.67
N LEU A 25 -17.90 15.25 15.64
CA LEU A 25 -17.10 14.04 15.78
C LEU A 25 -17.33 13.05 14.62
N GLU A 26 -18.56 12.91 14.15
CA GLU A 26 -18.89 12.06 12.98
C GLU A 26 -18.21 12.59 11.72
N ASN A 27 -18.20 13.92 11.52
CA ASN A 27 -17.52 14.54 10.40
C ASN A 27 -15.99 14.39 10.50
N GLU A 28 -15.40 14.54 11.69
CA GLU A 28 -13.98 14.31 11.91
C GLU A 28 -13.60 12.84 11.65
N GLN A 29 -14.43 11.90 12.10
CA GLN A 29 -14.25 10.46 11.84
C GLN A 29 -14.26 10.16 10.33
N GLN A 30 -15.19 10.74 9.59
CA GLN A 30 -15.26 10.58 8.14
C GLN A 30 -13.98 11.12 7.46
N CYS A 31 -13.56 12.34 7.81
CA CYS A 31 -12.32 12.93 7.29
C CYS A 31 -11.09 12.06 7.63
N TYR A 32 -11.03 11.48 8.83
CA TYR A 32 -9.96 10.59 9.25
C TYR A 32 -9.88 9.33 8.38
N HIS A 33 -11.03 8.71 8.07
CA HIS A 33 -11.09 7.54 7.18
C HIS A 33 -10.67 7.86 5.74
N GLU A 34 -11.02 9.03 5.24
CA GLU A 34 -10.58 9.50 3.92
C GLU A 34 -9.06 9.69 3.86
N GLN A 35 -8.48 10.33 4.88
CA GLN A 35 -7.02 10.44 4.99
C GLN A 35 -6.34 9.08 5.10
N LEU A 36 -6.91 8.13 5.85
CA LEU A 36 -6.39 6.74 5.91
C LEU A 36 -6.38 6.07 4.54
N ALA A 37 -7.43 6.27 3.75
CA ALA A 37 -7.51 5.71 2.40
C ALA A 37 -6.45 6.32 1.48
N GLN A 38 -6.29 7.65 1.51
CA GLN A 38 -5.30 8.37 0.71
C GLN A 38 -3.85 8.02 1.13
N ARG A 39 -3.58 7.86 2.43
CA ARG A 39 -2.25 7.53 2.96
C ARG A 39 -1.68 6.22 2.41
N LYS A 40 -2.53 5.29 1.96
CA LYS A 40 -2.13 4.02 1.31
C LYS A 40 -1.40 4.24 -0.01
N ALA A 41 -1.63 5.37 -0.68
CA ALA A 41 -0.94 5.73 -1.91
C ALA A 41 0.50 6.23 -1.68
N TYR A 42 0.97 6.25 -0.43
CA TYR A 42 2.29 6.74 -0.06
C TYR A 42 3.08 5.74 0.78
N MET A 43 4.40 5.89 0.80
CA MET A 43 5.34 5.13 1.62
C MET A 43 6.32 6.06 2.33
N SER A 44 6.54 5.82 3.62
CA SER A 44 7.59 6.46 4.39
C SER A 44 8.94 5.77 4.16
N SER A 45 10.03 6.47 4.46
CA SER A 45 11.39 5.90 4.39
C SER A 45 11.53 4.58 5.17
N ARG A 46 10.82 4.43 6.30
CA ARG A 46 10.86 3.21 7.11
C ARG A 46 10.15 2.05 6.43
N GLU A 47 9.01 2.30 5.80
CA GLU A 47 8.27 1.29 5.04
C GLU A 47 9.10 0.81 3.84
N ILE A 48 9.84 1.71 3.19
CA ILE A 48 10.75 1.34 2.09
C ILE A 48 11.88 0.43 2.60
N LEU A 49 12.51 0.77 3.73
CA LEU A 49 13.57 -0.08 4.30
C LEU A 49 13.04 -1.45 4.73
N ALA A 50 11.89 -1.50 5.40
CA ALA A 50 11.26 -2.75 5.79
C ALA A 50 10.94 -3.64 4.58
N LEU A 51 10.50 -3.05 3.46
CA LEU A 51 10.27 -3.77 2.21
C LEU A 51 11.57 -4.37 1.66
N LEU A 52 12.67 -3.61 1.65
CA LEU A 52 13.98 -4.08 1.17
C LEU A 52 14.51 -5.23 2.05
N GLU A 53 14.36 -5.11 3.37
CA GLU A 53 14.72 -6.17 4.32
C GLU A 53 13.90 -7.44 4.09
N GLN A 54 12.59 -7.32 3.88
CA GLN A 54 11.72 -8.47 3.60
C GLN A 54 12.12 -9.20 2.32
N LYS A 55 12.55 -8.47 1.28
CA LYS A 55 13.02 -9.04 0.02
C LYS A 55 14.47 -9.54 0.08
N GLN A 56 15.10 -9.53 1.26
CA GLN A 56 16.49 -9.94 1.49
C GLN A 56 17.51 -9.20 0.60
N VAL A 57 17.12 -8.02 0.10
CA VAL A 57 17.98 -7.19 -0.71
C VAL A 57 18.86 -6.36 0.22
N ARG A 58 20.12 -6.17 -0.18
CA ARG A 58 21.19 -5.49 0.59
C ARG A 58 20.63 -4.32 1.42
N ILE A 59 20.87 -4.34 2.74
CA ILE A 59 20.27 -3.44 3.73
C ILE A 59 20.45 -1.96 3.30
N GLY A 60 19.34 -1.37 2.85
CA GLY A 60 19.27 0.07 2.65
C GLY A 60 19.43 0.80 3.98
N SER A 61 20.01 1.98 3.97
CA SER A 61 20.06 2.86 5.14
C SER A 61 19.21 4.11 4.91
N MET A 62 18.85 4.82 5.98
CA MET A 62 18.16 6.12 5.86
C MET A 62 18.95 7.11 4.98
N ALA A 63 20.29 7.06 5.01
CA ALA A 63 21.13 7.85 4.12
C ALA A 63 20.99 7.47 2.65
N THR A 64 20.69 6.20 2.36
CA THR A 64 20.43 5.72 1.00
C THR A 64 19.07 6.20 0.50
N ILE A 65 18.03 6.11 1.33
CA ILE A 65 16.71 6.68 1.00
C ILE A 65 16.82 8.18 0.75
N LYS A 66 17.54 8.91 1.62
CA LYS A 66 17.78 10.34 1.43
C LYS A 66 18.46 10.64 0.09
N ARG A 67 19.52 9.92 -0.27
CA ARG A 67 20.19 10.11 -1.57
C ARG A 67 19.26 9.83 -2.76
N TRP A 68 18.36 8.87 -2.66
CA TRP A 68 17.35 8.61 -3.71
C TRP A 68 16.32 9.74 -3.78
N SER A 69 15.84 10.24 -2.64
CA SER A 69 14.96 11.40 -2.57
C SER A 69 15.62 12.65 -3.14
N ASP A 70 16.85 12.96 -2.75
CA ASP A 70 17.60 14.15 -3.21
C ASP A 70 17.84 14.12 -4.73
N ARG A 71 17.84 12.92 -5.33
CA ARG A 71 17.95 12.72 -6.79
C ARG A 71 16.59 12.66 -7.51
N GLY A 72 15.48 12.82 -6.78
CA GLY A 72 14.12 12.73 -7.33
C GLY A 72 13.67 11.31 -7.69
N CYS A 73 14.42 10.28 -7.32
CA CYS A 73 14.11 8.90 -7.70
C CYS A 73 12.84 8.35 -7.04
N LEU A 74 12.45 8.91 -5.88
CA LEU A 74 11.27 8.49 -5.13
C LEU A 74 10.04 9.36 -5.41
N GLY A 75 10.14 10.30 -6.37
CA GLY A 75 9.15 11.32 -6.61
C GLY A 75 9.21 12.47 -5.59
N GLU A 76 8.23 13.36 -5.67
CA GLU A 76 8.11 14.49 -4.75
C GLU A 76 7.60 14.02 -3.38
N GLY A 77 8.44 14.20 -2.35
CA GLY A 77 8.09 13.82 -0.99
C GLY A 77 7.19 14.86 -0.32
N VAL A 78 6.11 14.41 0.30
CA VAL A 78 5.20 15.27 1.08
C VAL A 78 5.45 15.12 2.58
N ASP A 79 5.25 16.18 3.36
CA ASP A 79 5.28 16.08 4.82
C ASP A 79 4.00 15.38 5.31
N GLU A 80 4.16 14.30 6.07
CA GLU A 80 3.05 13.52 6.62
C GLU A 80 2.09 14.37 7.45
N ARG A 81 2.59 15.38 8.17
CA ARG A 81 1.74 16.24 9.02
C ARG A 81 0.91 17.25 8.23
N GLU A 82 1.47 17.72 7.12
CA GLU A 82 0.80 18.68 6.26
C GLU A 82 -0.24 17.97 5.39
N ALA A 83 0.12 16.80 4.85
CA ALA A 83 -0.76 16.01 3.99
C ALA A 83 -1.84 15.22 4.77
N PHE A 84 -1.51 14.72 5.97
CA PHE A 84 -2.39 13.84 6.76
C PHE A 84 -2.48 14.28 8.23
N PRO A 85 -3.02 15.49 8.52
CA PRO A 85 -3.02 16.07 9.85
C PRO A 85 -3.80 15.24 10.88
N LEU A 86 -4.84 14.50 10.47
CA LEU A 86 -5.63 13.66 11.38
C LEU A 86 -4.94 12.32 11.70
N LEU A 87 -3.97 11.90 10.88
CA LEU A 87 -3.21 10.66 11.09
C LEU A 87 -1.91 10.90 11.87
N ALA A 88 -1.42 12.14 11.88
CA ALA A 88 -0.17 12.47 12.52
C ALA A 88 -0.25 12.28 14.05
N GLY A 89 0.54 11.33 14.57
CA GLY A 89 0.71 11.19 16.01
C GLY A 89 1.26 12.48 16.64
N LYS A 90 0.75 12.83 17.84
CA LYS A 90 1.26 13.94 18.63
C LYS A 90 2.71 13.63 19.05
N GLN A 91 3.65 14.48 18.63
CA GLN A 91 5.10 14.45 18.87
C GLN A 91 5.93 13.40 18.08
N GLY A 92 6.94 13.89 17.37
CA GLY A 92 7.90 13.11 16.56
C GLY A 92 8.63 13.97 15.53
N ASN A 93 9.72 13.46 14.97
CA ASN A 93 10.46 14.12 13.88
C ASN A 93 9.61 14.24 12.61
N LYS A 94 9.90 15.24 11.77
CA LYS A 94 9.33 15.40 10.43
C LYS A 94 9.49 14.10 9.64
N ARG A 95 8.39 13.62 9.05
CA ARG A 95 8.34 12.40 8.26
C ARG A 95 7.92 12.75 6.84
N PHE A 96 8.77 12.38 5.89
CA PHE A 96 8.44 12.49 4.48
C PHE A 96 7.81 11.20 3.99
N LEU A 97 6.81 11.36 3.14
CA LEU A 97 6.10 10.32 2.45
C LEU A 97 6.31 10.46 0.95
N TYR A 98 6.55 9.35 0.28
CA TYR A 98 6.82 9.29 -1.15
C TYR A 98 5.68 8.56 -1.86
N PRO A 99 5.31 8.96 -3.09
CA PRO A 99 4.29 8.25 -3.87
C PRO A 99 4.65 6.78 -4.03
N ARG A 100 3.74 5.90 -3.61
CA ARG A 100 3.98 4.45 -3.53
C ARG A 100 4.36 3.87 -4.89
N GLU A 101 3.59 4.16 -5.93
CA GLU A 101 3.87 3.62 -7.27
C GLU A 101 5.23 4.09 -7.81
N THR A 102 5.60 5.36 -7.58
CA THR A 102 6.91 5.87 -7.99
C THR A 102 8.04 5.13 -7.27
N VAL A 103 7.92 4.95 -5.95
CA VAL A 103 8.87 4.17 -5.17
C VAL A 103 8.98 2.74 -5.70
N LEU A 104 7.87 2.04 -5.85
CA LEU A 104 7.88 0.65 -6.29
C LEU A 104 8.47 0.51 -7.68
N SER A 105 8.10 1.37 -8.63
CA SER A 105 8.66 1.39 -9.99
C SER A 105 10.17 1.59 -9.96
N PHE A 106 10.67 2.55 -9.18
CA PHE A 106 12.10 2.75 -9.00
C PHE A 106 12.80 1.50 -8.43
N LEU A 107 12.22 0.85 -7.40
CA LEU A 107 12.81 -0.36 -6.83
C LEU A 107 12.84 -1.52 -7.83
N TYR A 108 11.81 -1.66 -8.66
CA TYR A 108 11.75 -2.65 -9.72
C TYR A 108 12.81 -2.41 -10.80
N GLU A 109 12.93 -1.18 -11.30
CA GLU A 109 13.95 -0.79 -12.27
C GLU A 109 15.38 -0.97 -11.75
N LYS A 110 15.58 -0.89 -10.42
CA LYS A 110 16.88 -1.15 -9.78
C LYS A 110 17.13 -2.62 -9.46
N GLY A 111 16.20 -3.53 -9.75
CA GLY A 111 16.29 -4.94 -9.38
C GLY A 111 16.23 -5.17 -7.87
N LEU A 112 15.78 -4.19 -7.09
CA LEU A 112 15.59 -4.29 -5.64
C LEU A 112 14.20 -4.84 -5.28
N LEU A 113 13.29 -4.84 -6.24
CA LEU A 113 12.01 -5.53 -6.22
C LEU A 113 11.93 -6.33 -7.51
N ALA A 114 12.28 -7.61 -7.47
CA ALA A 114 12.35 -8.46 -8.66
C ALA A 114 11.25 -9.54 -8.65
N PRO A 115 10.76 -9.95 -9.83
CA PRO A 115 9.95 -11.14 -9.99
C PRO A 115 10.77 -12.38 -9.66
N ALA A 116 10.10 -13.46 -9.24
CA ALA A 116 10.75 -14.75 -9.02
C ALA A 116 11.17 -15.44 -10.33
N TYR A 117 10.47 -15.14 -11.44
CA TYR A 117 10.69 -15.77 -12.75
C TYR A 117 10.89 -14.70 -13.84
N GLU A 118 11.71 -15.02 -14.83
CA GLU A 118 11.94 -14.18 -16.00
C GLU A 118 11.21 -14.70 -17.23
N VAL A 119 11.09 -13.87 -18.27
CA VAL A 119 10.54 -14.30 -19.56
C VAL A 119 11.44 -15.40 -20.13
N LEU A 120 10.83 -16.45 -20.68
CA LEU A 120 11.43 -17.71 -21.12
C LEU A 120 11.82 -18.68 -20.00
N ASP A 121 11.56 -18.37 -18.73
CA ASP A 121 11.68 -19.39 -17.69
C ASP A 121 10.63 -20.49 -17.87
N ARG A 122 11.07 -21.72 -17.67
CA ARG A 122 10.20 -22.90 -17.64
C ARG A 122 9.72 -23.13 -16.22
N VAL A 123 8.42 -23.07 -16.01
CA VAL A 123 7.77 -23.16 -14.70
C VAL A 123 6.73 -24.26 -14.67
N ARG A 124 6.49 -24.82 -13.48
CA ARG A 124 5.31 -25.63 -13.20
C ARG A 124 4.18 -24.71 -12.80
N PHE A 125 3.03 -24.91 -13.42
CA PHE A 125 1.83 -24.14 -13.19
C PHE A 125 0.76 -25.04 -12.54
N ARG A 126 0.17 -24.58 -11.43
CA ARG A 126 -0.94 -25.26 -10.76
C ARG A 126 -2.26 -24.74 -11.31
N HIS A 127 -2.93 -25.55 -12.14
CA HIS A 127 -4.26 -25.19 -12.64
C HIS A 127 -5.34 -25.43 -11.56
N ALA A 128 -6.48 -24.74 -11.68
CA ALA A 128 -7.62 -24.84 -10.75
C ALA A 128 -8.15 -26.29 -10.58
N CYS A 129 -7.91 -27.17 -11.56
CA CYS A 129 -8.27 -28.59 -11.51
C CYS A 129 -7.22 -29.51 -10.86
N ARG A 130 -6.21 -28.97 -10.15
CA ARG A 130 -5.10 -29.72 -9.48
C ARG A 130 -4.12 -30.44 -10.40
N ASP A 131 -4.30 -30.41 -11.71
CA ASP A 131 -3.28 -30.87 -12.64
C ASP A 131 -2.14 -29.84 -12.73
N THR A 132 -0.91 -30.31 -12.54
CA THR A 132 0.29 -29.49 -12.72
C THR A 132 0.81 -29.67 -14.13
N GLY A 133 0.89 -28.58 -14.89
CA GLY A 133 1.44 -28.54 -16.24
C GLY A 133 2.79 -27.84 -16.28
N TRP A 134 3.59 -28.12 -17.30
CA TRP A 134 4.76 -27.30 -17.64
C TRP A 134 4.31 -26.15 -18.54
N ALA A 135 4.84 -24.97 -18.25
CA ALA A 135 4.58 -23.77 -19.01
C ALA A 135 5.85 -22.91 -19.15
N LEU A 136 5.87 -22.09 -20.18
CA LEU A 136 6.93 -21.10 -20.43
C LEU A 136 6.41 -19.71 -20.07
N VAL A 137 7.17 -18.93 -19.31
CA VAL A 137 6.83 -17.52 -19.04
C VAL A 137 6.99 -16.71 -20.33
N THR A 138 5.95 -15.98 -20.72
CA THR A 138 5.91 -15.15 -21.93
C THR A 138 5.86 -13.66 -21.65
N ALA A 139 5.30 -13.26 -20.52
CA ALA A 139 5.33 -11.88 -20.04
C ALA A 139 5.30 -11.83 -18.51
N VAL A 140 5.84 -10.75 -17.96
CA VAL A 140 5.80 -10.43 -16.53
C VAL A 140 5.21 -9.04 -16.36
N SER A 141 4.27 -8.91 -15.45
CA SER A 141 3.65 -7.65 -15.08
C SER A 141 3.60 -7.50 -13.56
N ARG A 142 3.60 -6.26 -13.07
CA ARG A 142 3.54 -5.96 -11.63
C ARG A 142 2.28 -5.17 -11.32
N ARG A 143 1.61 -5.54 -10.22
CA ARG A 143 0.60 -4.69 -9.58
C ARG A 143 0.97 -4.56 -8.11
N ASP A 144 1.30 -3.34 -7.69
CA ASP A 144 1.82 -3.07 -6.35
C ASP A 144 3.04 -3.95 -6.02
N LEU A 145 2.99 -4.76 -4.96
CA LEU A 145 4.07 -5.66 -4.53
C LEU A 145 4.01 -7.05 -5.16
N ARG A 146 3.02 -7.33 -6.01
CA ARG A 146 2.77 -8.64 -6.59
C ARG A 146 3.18 -8.69 -8.05
N PHE A 147 3.69 -9.84 -8.46
CA PHE A 147 4.02 -10.16 -9.83
C PHE A 147 2.98 -11.12 -10.41
N PHE A 148 2.67 -10.87 -11.68
CA PHE A 148 1.73 -11.65 -12.47
C PHE A 148 2.39 -12.02 -13.79
N TYR A 149 2.12 -13.23 -14.25
CA TYR A 149 2.80 -13.85 -15.36
C TYR A 149 1.79 -14.27 -16.41
N ASP A 150 2.15 -14.06 -17.67
CA ASP A 150 1.47 -14.70 -18.78
C ASP A 150 2.31 -15.92 -19.16
N VAL A 151 1.72 -17.10 -19.16
CA VAL A 151 2.43 -18.37 -19.37
C VAL A 151 1.83 -19.15 -20.53
N GLN A 152 2.68 -19.77 -21.34
CA GLN A 152 2.27 -20.64 -22.44
C GLN A 152 2.41 -22.11 -22.03
N LEU A 153 1.32 -22.87 -22.04
CA LEU A 153 1.33 -24.29 -21.71
C LEU A 153 2.08 -25.08 -22.78
N GLU A 154 3.02 -25.95 -22.38
CA GLU A 154 3.82 -26.75 -23.33
C GLU A 154 2.97 -27.80 -24.06
N THR A 155 1.92 -28.30 -23.40
CA THR A 155 1.09 -29.39 -23.94
C THR A 155 0.12 -28.92 -25.01
N THR A 156 -0.44 -27.72 -24.88
CA THR A 156 -1.50 -27.19 -25.75
C THR A 156 -1.07 -25.97 -26.55
N GLY A 157 0.00 -25.29 -26.15
CA GLY A 157 0.39 -23.99 -26.70
C GLY A 157 -0.51 -22.83 -26.26
N GLU A 158 -1.50 -23.08 -25.41
CA GLU A 158 -2.43 -22.07 -24.88
C GLU A 158 -1.72 -21.08 -23.97
N VAL A 159 -2.09 -19.80 -24.05
CA VAL A 159 -1.56 -18.74 -23.18
C VAL A 159 -2.55 -18.45 -22.06
N VAL A 160 -2.11 -18.65 -20.83
CA VAL A 160 -2.85 -18.29 -19.62
C VAL A 160 -2.32 -16.95 -19.11
N LEU A 161 -3.20 -15.97 -18.98
CA LEU A 161 -2.84 -14.59 -18.63
C LEU A 161 -2.98 -14.35 -17.13
N GLN A 162 -2.17 -13.43 -16.60
CA GLN A 162 -2.28 -12.89 -15.24
C GLN A 162 -2.24 -13.96 -14.14
N VAL A 163 -1.40 -14.98 -14.30
CA VAL A 163 -1.13 -16.01 -13.29
C VAL A 163 -0.35 -15.39 -12.14
N PRO A 164 -0.79 -15.51 -10.88
CA PRO A 164 -0.05 -14.96 -9.75
C PRO A 164 1.23 -15.76 -9.48
N GLU A 165 2.28 -15.07 -8.99
CA GLU A 165 3.59 -15.68 -8.69
C GLU A 165 3.48 -16.93 -7.80
N GLU A 166 2.57 -16.92 -6.82
CA GLU A 166 2.34 -18.02 -5.88
C GLU A 166 1.80 -19.32 -6.50
N ASP A 167 1.28 -19.27 -7.73
CA ASP A 167 0.76 -20.44 -8.46
C ASP A 167 1.80 -21.07 -9.41
N LEU A 168 3.01 -20.49 -9.46
CA LEU A 168 4.14 -20.95 -10.26
C LEU A 168 5.25 -21.51 -9.36
N PHE A 169 5.92 -22.55 -9.86
CA PHE A 169 6.99 -23.23 -9.13
C PHE A 169 8.15 -23.57 -10.07
N LEU A 170 9.39 -23.46 -9.59
CA LEU A 170 10.54 -24.03 -10.27
C LEU A 170 10.53 -25.57 -10.20
N PRO A 171 11.25 -26.24 -11.12
CA PRO A 171 11.50 -27.69 -11.07
C PRO A 171 12.03 -28.18 -9.72
#